data_AF-A0A2V8N4L9-F1
#
_entry.id   AF-A0A2V8N4L9-F1
#
_cell.length_a   1.000
_cell.length_b   1.000
_cell.length_c   1.000
_cell.angle_alpha   90.00
_cell.angle_beta   90.00
_cell.angle_gamma   90.00
#
_symmetry.space_group_name_H-M   'P 1'
#
loop_
_entity.id
_entity.type
_entity.pdbx_description
1 polymer ?
#
loop_
_entity_poly.entity_id
_entity_poly.type
_entity_poly.pdbx_seq_one_letter_code
_entity_poly.pdbx_strand_id
1 'polypeptide(L)'
;MKPRWRTAKLADPRKITDADAEQLIGEGKALYWASGSTHSPETGSCEMLMELAYRLATEESPFIQAIRKNVIVLITPALEVDGRDRMVDTYNYRKANPDKTAPPFVYWGHYVAHDNNRDGLGMALALSRNQMKTFLEYHPTILHDLHESVPFLYTSTGTGPYNAWLDPIVIDEWNLLAYHEIEEMTKRGVPGVWTHGFYDGWAPNYMFYVANGHNAIGRFYETFGNSVADTMDRTVTAESQRDWFRPNPPQPRVKWSLRNNVNMQESAILLAMNFVSNNKDRFLKNFYLKSRRSVAKATNEGPAAWVIPSDQTRVVEAADMVNLLRLMGVEVHTADKEFTVKDQKFPAGFANG
;
A
#
# COMPACT_ATOMS: atom_id res chain seq x y z
N MET A 1 1.89 -3.13 25.05
CA MET A 1 0.63 -3.83 24.73
C MET A 1 1.00 -5.21 24.20
N LYS A 2 0.41 -6.32 24.67
CA LYS A 2 0.67 -7.65 24.08
C LYS A 2 0.11 -7.65 22.64
N PRO A 3 0.84 -8.16 21.62
CA PRO A 3 0.33 -8.13 20.25
C PRO A 3 -0.97 -8.95 20.14
N ARG A 4 -2.07 -8.30 19.76
CA ARG A 4 -3.39 -8.94 19.60
C ARG A 4 -3.44 -9.83 18.36
N TRP A 5 -2.59 -9.55 17.36
CA TRP A 5 -2.57 -10.20 16.06
C TRP A 5 -1.41 -11.18 15.91
N ARG A 6 -1.64 -12.32 15.23
CA ARG A 6 -0.58 -13.29 14.93
C ARG A 6 0.50 -12.70 14.03
N THR A 7 0.11 -11.89 13.04
CA THR A 7 1.01 -11.17 12.14
C THR A 7 1.96 -10.23 12.89
N ALA A 8 1.51 -9.57 13.96
CA ALA A 8 2.38 -8.73 14.79
C ALA A 8 3.48 -9.53 15.53
N LYS A 9 3.25 -10.81 15.83
CA LYS A 9 4.31 -11.70 16.34
C LYS A 9 5.29 -12.10 15.23
N LEU A 10 4.78 -12.39 14.03
CA LEU A 10 5.61 -12.72 12.87
C LEU A 10 6.44 -11.53 12.38
N ALA A 11 5.97 -10.30 12.60
CA ALA A 11 6.71 -9.07 12.29
C ALA A 11 7.90 -8.82 13.22
N ASP A 12 7.89 -9.36 14.44
CA ASP A 12 8.97 -9.22 15.42
C ASP A 12 9.53 -10.60 15.84
N PRO A 13 10.44 -11.17 15.03
CA PRO A 13 11.00 -12.49 15.26
C PRO A 13 11.85 -12.57 16.54
N ARG A 14 12.20 -11.45 17.18
CA ARG A 14 12.95 -11.45 18.45
C ARG A 14 12.11 -11.99 19.62
N LYS A 15 10.78 -12.03 19.46
CA LYS A 15 9.81 -12.38 20.51
C LYS A 15 9.27 -13.80 20.42
N ILE A 16 9.65 -14.56 19.39
CA ILE A 16 9.14 -15.92 19.12
C ILE A 16 10.26 -16.83 18.64
N THR A 17 10.10 -18.14 18.84
CA THR A 17 10.99 -19.15 18.26
C THR A 17 10.57 -19.51 16.83
N ASP A 18 11.42 -20.22 16.08
CA ASP A 18 11.05 -20.74 14.76
C ASP A 18 9.88 -21.75 14.84
N ALA A 19 9.81 -22.55 15.91
CA ALA A 19 8.68 -23.46 16.13
C ALA A 19 7.37 -22.69 16.41
N ASP A 20 7.43 -21.61 17.21
CA ASP A 20 6.27 -20.73 17.41
C ASP A 20 5.83 -20.10 16.09
N ALA A 21 6.78 -19.67 15.25
CA ALA A 21 6.49 -19.07 13.95
C ALA A 21 5.81 -20.08 13.01
N GLU A 22 6.30 -21.31 12.92
CA GLU A 22 5.69 -22.39 12.12
C GLU A 22 4.25 -22.67 12.56
N GLN A 23 4.00 -22.74 13.86
CA GLN A 23 2.64 -22.90 14.39
C GLN A 23 1.75 -21.71 14.02
N LEU A 24 2.24 -20.46 14.22
CA LEU A 24 1.51 -19.25 13.90
C LEU A 24 1.20 -19.13 12.40
N ILE A 25 2.08 -19.61 11.52
CA ILE A 25 1.88 -19.66 10.07
C ILE A 25 0.79 -20.67 9.73
N GLY A 26 0.86 -21.90 10.25
CA GLY A 26 -0.11 -22.96 9.96
C GLY A 26 -1.54 -22.61 10.40
N GLU A 27 -1.69 -22.04 11.60
CA GLU A 27 -2.99 -21.60 12.15
C GLU A 27 -3.41 -20.20 11.67
N GLY A 28 -2.48 -19.44 11.10
CA GLY A 28 -2.64 -18.04 10.75
C GLY A 28 -3.50 -17.83 9.51
N LYS A 29 -4.04 -16.61 9.41
CA LYS A 29 -4.65 -16.06 8.20
C LYS A 29 -3.77 -14.93 7.69
N ALA A 30 -3.67 -14.79 6.38
CA ALA A 30 -3.04 -13.61 5.79
C ALA A 30 -3.92 -12.38 6.07
N LEU A 31 -3.31 -11.21 6.27
CA LEU A 31 -4.03 -9.94 6.35
C LEU A 31 -3.84 -9.19 5.04
N TYR A 32 -4.95 -8.89 4.36
CA TYR A 32 -4.97 -8.16 3.11
C TYR A 32 -5.69 -6.83 3.32
N TRP A 33 -4.96 -5.73 3.23
CA TRP A 33 -5.51 -4.39 3.37
C TRP A 33 -5.68 -3.75 2.00
N ALA A 34 -6.90 -3.41 1.62
CA ALA A 34 -7.19 -2.63 0.42
C ALA A 34 -7.56 -1.20 0.82
N SER A 35 -6.85 -0.21 0.27
CA SER A 35 -7.11 1.22 0.45
C SER A 35 -7.42 1.88 -0.88
N GLY A 36 -8.23 2.93 -0.85
CA GLY A 36 -8.58 3.70 -2.05
C GLY A 36 -8.82 5.17 -1.74
N SER A 37 -8.92 5.96 -2.81
CA SER A 37 -9.23 7.39 -2.77
C SER A 37 -8.29 8.20 -1.88
N THR A 38 -6.99 7.87 -1.92
CA THR A 38 -5.91 8.76 -1.45
C THR A 38 -5.90 10.05 -2.28
N HIS A 39 -6.17 9.93 -3.57
CA HIS A 39 -6.46 11.02 -4.48
C HIS A 39 -7.97 11.09 -4.72
N SER A 40 -8.62 12.12 -4.18
CA SER A 40 -10.09 12.20 -4.22
C SER A 40 -10.74 12.25 -5.60
N PRO A 41 -10.11 12.78 -6.68
CA PRO A 41 -10.65 12.70 -8.04
C PRO A 41 -10.70 11.29 -8.63
N GLU A 42 -10.09 10.29 -7.98
CA GLU A 42 -10.07 8.88 -8.37
C GLU A 42 -11.28 8.15 -7.72
N THR A 43 -12.45 8.39 -8.30
CA THR A 43 -13.75 8.12 -7.65
C THR A 43 -14.20 6.66 -7.64
N GLY A 44 -13.62 5.80 -8.47
CA GLY A 44 -14.01 4.40 -8.63
C GLY A 44 -13.56 3.49 -7.49
N SER A 45 -12.36 3.70 -6.96
CA SER A 45 -11.82 2.89 -5.85
C SER A 45 -12.72 2.90 -4.60
N CYS A 46 -13.30 4.05 -4.24
CA CYS A 46 -14.22 4.16 -3.10
C CYS A 46 -15.48 3.32 -3.28
N GLU A 47 -16.16 3.47 -4.43
CA GLU A 47 -17.38 2.71 -4.74
C GLU A 47 -17.08 1.20 -4.82
N MET A 48 -15.95 0.84 -5.44
CA MET A 48 -15.53 -0.55 -5.56
C MET A 48 -15.24 -1.17 -4.20
N LEU A 49 -14.52 -0.49 -3.30
CA LEU A 49 -14.19 -1.02 -1.98
C LEU A 49 -15.41 -1.20 -1.08
N MET A 50 -16.43 -0.34 -1.22
CA MET A 50 -17.73 -0.54 -0.56
C MET A 50 -18.48 -1.75 -1.13
N GLU A 51 -18.48 -1.94 -2.45
CA GLU A 51 -19.08 -3.10 -3.12
C GLU A 51 -18.36 -4.41 -2.72
N LEU A 52 -17.04 -4.40 -2.70
CA LEU A 52 -16.19 -5.50 -2.26
C LEU A 52 -16.51 -5.90 -0.81
N ALA A 53 -16.68 -4.93 0.08
CA ALA A 53 -17.04 -5.21 1.47
C ALA A 53 -18.37 -5.95 1.58
N TYR A 54 -19.39 -5.51 0.84
CA TYR A 54 -20.69 -6.19 0.78
C TYR A 54 -20.53 -7.60 0.21
N ARG A 55 -19.85 -7.75 -0.92
CA ARG A 55 -19.66 -9.03 -1.60
C ARG A 55 -18.92 -10.04 -0.73
N LEU A 56 -17.83 -9.63 -0.09
CA LEU A 56 -17.10 -10.46 0.87
C LEU A 56 -17.95 -10.86 2.06
N ALA A 57 -18.91 -10.03 2.50
CA ALA A 57 -19.79 -10.33 3.62
C ALA A 57 -20.95 -11.26 3.25
N THR A 58 -21.49 -11.18 2.03
CA THR A 58 -22.77 -11.83 1.69
C THR A 58 -22.68 -12.96 0.66
N GLU A 59 -21.64 -12.98 -0.19
CA GLU A 59 -21.56 -13.99 -1.24
C GLU A 59 -21.12 -15.36 -0.67
N GLU A 60 -21.86 -16.42 -1.00
CA GLU A 60 -21.62 -17.79 -0.49
C GLU A 60 -21.00 -18.73 -1.52
N SER A 61 -20.40 -18.19 -2.59
CA SER A 61 -19.65 -19.01 -3.53
C SER A 61 -18.43 -19.65 -2.84
N PRO A 62 -17.99 -20.86 -3.27
CA PRO A 62 -16.77 -21.47 -2.75
C PRO A 62 -15.54 -20.56 -2.87
N PHE A 63 -15.53 -19.69 -3.89
CA PHE A 63 -14.47 -18.72 -4.14
C PHE A 63 -14.35 -17.68 -3.02
N ILE A 64 -15.46 -17.04 -2.64
CA ILE A 64 -15.47 -16.02 -1.57
C ILE A 64 -15.35 -16.68 -0.19
N GLN A 65 -15.97 -17.84 0.03
CA GLN A 65 -15.83 -18.60 1.27
C GLN A 65 -14.37 -18.98 1.54
N ALA A 66 -13.60 -19.36 0.50
CA ALA A 66 -12.17 -19.63 0.63
C ALA A 66 -11.40 -18.38 1.12
N ILE A 67 -11.68 -17.21 0.52
CA ILE A 67 -11.10 -15.92 0.95
C ILE A 67 -11.42 -15.66 2.42
N ARG A 68 -12.70 -15.70 2.84
CA ARG A 68 -13.09 -15.49 4.25
C ARG A 68 -12.44 -16.49 5.21
N LYS A 69 -12.24 -17.74 4.77
CA LYS A 69 -11.63 -18.79 5.57
C LYS A 69 -10.16 -18.49 5.86
N ASN A 70 -9.40 -17.97 4.89
CA ASN A 70 -7.94 -17.91 4.97
C ASN A 70 -7.35 -16.49 5.04
N VAL A 71 -8.15 -15.46 4.77
CA VAL A 71 -7.72 -14.06 4.71
C VAL A 71 -8.59 -13.21 5.62
N ILE A 72 -7.96 -12.30 6.36
CA ILE A 72 -8.63 -11.20 7.04
C ILE A 72 -8.47 -9.97 6.15
N VAL A 73 -9.59 -9.43 5.66
CA VAL A 73 -9.58 -8.28 4.77
C VAL A 73 -9.82 -7.01 5.57
N LEU A 74 -8.88 -6.06 5.47
CA LEU A 74 -9.05 -4.69 5.96
C LEU A 74 -9.40 -3.81 4.76
N ILE A 75 -10.36 -2.90 4.92
CA ILE A 75 -10.86 -2.06 3.84
C ILE A 75 -10.89 -0.60 4.31
N THR A 76 -10.23 0.28 3.56
CA THR A 76 -10.31 1.73 3.72
C THR A 76 -10.84 2.32 2.42
N PRO A 77 -12.17 2.51 2.26
CA PRO A 77 -12.75 2.95 0.98
C PRO A 77 -12.31 4.36 0.58
N ALA A 78 -12.23 5.26 1.56
CA ALA A 78 -11.78 6.62 1.37
C ALA A 78 -10.70 6.97 2.39
N LEU A 79 -9.45 7.06 1.92
CA LEU A 79 -8.35 7.53 2.75
C LEU A 79 -8.42 9.05 2.92
N GLU A 80 -8.74 9.79 1.86
CA GLU A 80 -8.90 11.24 1.90
C GLU A 80 -10.37 11.67 1.92
N VAL A 81 -10.94 11.72 3.12
CA VAL A 81 -12.37 11.92 3.35
C VAL A 81 -12.84 13.35 3.04
N ASP A 82 -12.04 14.38 3.34
CA ASP A 82 -12.44 15.77 3.09
C ASP A 82 -12.52 16.06 1.59
N GLY A 83 -11.56 15.51 0.84
CA GLY A 83 -11.53 15.61 -0.61
C GLY A 83 -12.59 14.77 -1.29
N ARG A 84 -12.96 13.61 -0.73
CA ARG A 84 -14.09 12.83 -1.23
C ARG A 84 -15.40 13.64 -1.14
N ASP A 85 -15.65 14.27 0.01
CA ASP A 85 -16.83 15.11 0.24
C ASP A 85 -16.86 16.29 -0.74
N ARG A 86 -15.73 16.98 -0.87
CA ARG A 86 -15.53 18.05 -1.85
C ARG A 86 -15.86 17.60 -3.28
N MET A 87 -15.38 16.44 -3.71
CA MET A 87 -15.66 15.91 -5.05
C MET A 87 -17.17 15.71 -5.30
N VAL A 88 -17.92 15.30 -4.27
CA VAL A 88 -19.40 15.20 -4.33
C VAL A 88 -20.03 16.58 -4.48
N ASP A 89 -19.59 17.57 -3.68
CA ASP A 89 -20.08 18.95 -3.76
C ASP A 89 -19.90 19.56 -5.16
N THR A 90 -18.71 19.43 -5.73
CA THR A 90 -18.43 19.98 -7.07
C THR A 90 -19.21 19.24 -8.16
N TYR A 91 -19.43 17.93 -8.02
CA TYR A 91 -20.30 17.21 -8.95
C TYR A 91 -21.76 17.72 -8.87
N ASN A 92 -22.29 17.89 -7.67
CA ASN A 92 -23.64 18.43 -7.46
C ASN A 92 -23.76 19.87 -7.97
N TYR A 93 -22.73 20.70 -7.76
CA TYR A 93 -22.68 22.06 -8.29
C TYR A 93 -22.74 22.08 -9.82
N ARG A 94 -21.95 21.23 -10.50
CA ARG A 94 -21.96 21.10 -11.97
C ARG A 94 -23.33 20.71 -12.49
N LYS A 95 -24.00 19.76 -11.83
CA LYS A 95 -25.37 19.35 -12.18
C LYS A 95 -26.37 20.49 -12.03
N ALA A 96 -26.28 21.25 -10.96
CA ALA A 96 -27.19 22.36 -10.70
C ALA A 96 -26.90 23.61 -11.55
N ASN A 97 -25.66 23.75 -12.07
CA ASN A 97 -25.20 24.92 -12.81
C ASN A 97 -24.45 24.50 -14.09
N PRO A 98 -25.12 23.91 -15.09
CA PRO A 98 -24.46 23.36 -16.29
C PRO A 98 -23.68 24.39 -17.10
N ASP A 99 -24.13 25.65 -17.09
CA ASP A 99 -23.51 26.75 -17.85
C ASP A 99 -22.45 27.53 -17.03
N LYS A 100 -22.18 27.13 -15.78
CA LYS A 100 -21.18 27.80 -14.94
C LYS A 100 -19.94 26.95 -14.76
N THR A 101 -18.79 27.60 -14.73
CA THR A 101 -17.54 26.96 -14.33
C THR A 101 -17.63 26.48 -12.88
N ALA A 102 -17.28 25.23 -12.65
CA ALA A 102 -17.22 24.66 -11.32
C ALA A 102 -16.01 25.22 -10.55
N PRO A 103 -16.10 25.41 -9.22
CA PRO A 103 -14.96 25.82 -8.41
C PRO A 103 -13.75 24.88 -8.62
N PRO A 104 -12.52 25.42 -8.77
CA PRO A 104 -11.33 24.60 -8.93
C PRO A 104 -10.94 23.94 -7.61
N PHE A 105 -10.43 22.71 -7.69
CA PHE A 105 -9.84 22.02 -6.54
C PHE A 105 -8.34 22.25 -6.48
N VAL A 106 -7.94 23.43 -6.00
CA VAL A 106 -6.53 23.68 -5.67
C VAL A 106 -6.11 22.84 -4.46
N TYR A 107 -7.05 22.59 -3.54
CA TYR A 107 -6.88 21.75 -2.35
C TYR A 107 -7.92 20.64 -2.39
N TRP A 108 -7.48 19.39 -2.29
CA TRP A 108 -8.41 18.26 -2.22
C TRP A 108 -8.76 18.03 -0.74
N GLY A 109 -7.78 18.05 0.17
CA GLY A 109 -8.01 18.01 1.63
C GLY A 109 -8.14 19.38 2.31
N HIS A 110 -8.42 19.41 3.61
CA HIS A 110 -8.59 20.65 4.38
C HIS A 110 -7.36 21.58 4.37
N TYR A 111 -6.14 21.06 4.15
CA TYR A 111 -4.90 21.84 4.30
C TYR A 111 -3.80 21.54 3.26
N VAL A 112 -4.08 20.77 2.20
CA VAL A 112 -3.04 20.29 1.27
C VAL A 112 -3.41 20.54 -0.19
N ALA A 113 -2.59 21.35 -0.86
CA ALA A 113 -2.69 21.61 -2.29
C ALA A 113 -1.99 20.55 -3.16
N HIS A 114 -1.35 19.56 -2.52
CA HIS A 114 -0.45 18.60 -3.15
C HIS A 114 -0.93 17.14 -3.03
N ASP A 115 -0.12 16.22 -3.56
CA ASP A 115 -0.29 14.79 -3.67
C ASP A 115 -0.09 14.16 -2.28
N ASN A 116 -1.20 13.73 -1.67
CA ASN A 116 -1.19 13.08 -0.37
C ASN A 116 -0.47 11.72 -0.41
N ASN A 117 -0.35 11.11 -1.58
CA ASN A 117 0.46 9.92 -1.85
C ASN A 117 1.97 10.26 -1.95
N ARG A 118 2.40 11.43 -1.47
CA ARG A 118 3.82 11.80 -1.24
C ARG A 118 4.14 12.14 0.22
N ASP A 119 3.13 12.15 1.09
CA ASP A 119 3.31 12.51 2.50
C ASP A 119 3.83 11.33 3.37
N GLY A 120 4.09 10.15 2.79
CA GLY A 120 4.55 8.98 3.55
C GLY A 120 5.85 9.20 4.33
N LEU A 121 6.75 10.05 3.82
CA LEU A 121 8.03 10.38 4.49
C LEU A 121 7.89 11.48 5.55
N GLY A 122 7.05 12.47 5.31
CA GLY A 122 6.88 13.61 6.23
C GLY A 122 5.84 13.35 7.30
N MET A 123 4.86 12.49 7.03
CA MET A 123 3.67 12.23 7.84
C MET A 123 3.10 13.53 8.41
N ALA A 124 3.01 14.58 7.60
CA ALA A 124 2.44 15.84 8.02
C ALA A 124 0.92 15.71 8.21
N LEU A 125 0.30 14.80 7.45
CA LEU A 125 -1.15 14.67 7.35
C LEU A 125 -1.71 13.64 8.32
N ALA A 126 -2.93 13.90 8.78
CA ALA A 126 -3.67 12.98 9.63
C ALA A 126 -3.91 11.63 8.93
N LEU A 127 -4.19 11.64 7.62
CA LEU A 127 -4.39 10.42 6.83
C LEU A 127 -3.14 9.52 6.84
N SER A 128 -1.96 10.09 6.61
CA SER A 128 -0.68 9.34 6.57
C SER A 128 -0.35 8.76 7.94
N ARG A 129 -0.54 9.55 9.00
CA ARG A 129 -0.38 9.10 10.39
C ARG A 129 -1.36 7.98 10.74
N ASN A 130 -2.61 8.09 10.30
CA ASN A 130 -3.62 7.06 10.52
C ASN A 130 -3.30 5.77 9.77
N GLN A 131 -2.79 5.86 8.54
CA GLN A 131 -2.39 4.70 7.77
C GLN A 131 -1.19 3.99 8.40
N MET A 132 -0.16 4.75 8.80
CA MET A 132 1.00 4.22 9.51
C MET A 132 0.61 3.56 10.84
N LYS A 133 -0.17 4.27 11.67
CA LYS A 133 -0.67 3.72 12.95
C LYS A 133 -1.45 2.42 12.75
N THR A 134 -2.32 2.37 11.75
CA THR A 134 -3.11 1.16 11.44
C THR A 134 -2.19 0.03 10.99
N PHE A 135 -1.20 0.31 10.14
CA PHE A 135 -0.22 -0.70 9.76
C PHE A 135 0.51 -1.27 11.00
N LEU A 136 1.02 -0.40 11.87
CA LEU A 136 1.73 -0.80 13.10
C LEU A 136 0.82 -1.50 14.14
N GLU A 137 -0.50 -1.36 14.04
CA GLU A 137 -1.43 -2.10 14.89
C GLU A 137 -1.69 -3.51 14.35
N TYR A 138 -1.98 -3.64 13.05
CA TYR A 138 -2.48 -4.88 12.45
C TYR A 138 -1.39 -5.72 11.76
N HIS A 139 -0.30 -5.10 11.30
CA HIS A 139 0.78 -5.71 10.52
C HIS A 139 0.26 -6.53 9.34
N PRO A 140 -0.47 -5.91 8.39
CA PRO A 140 -0.99 -6.63 7.25
C PRO A 140 0.14 -7.18 6.38
N THR A 141 -0.05 -8.40 5.86
CA THR A 141 0.92 -9.01 4.94
C THR A 141 0.92 -8.34 3.58
N ILE A 142 -0.21 -7.76 3.17
CA ILE A 142 -0.38 -7.00 1.93
C ILE A 142 -1.13 -5.70 2.24
N LEU A 143 -0.63 -4.58 1.71
CA LEU A 143 -1.35 -3.33 1.53
C LEU A 143 -1.45 -3.05 0.02
N HIS A 144 -2.67 -2.90 -0.46
CA HIS A 144 -3.00 -2.67 -1.86
C HIS A 144 -3.70 -1.31 -1.99
N ASP A 145 -2.99 -0.32 -2.54
CA ASP A 145 -3.49 1.04 -2.73
C ASP A 145 -4.09 1.20 -4.13
N LEU A 146 -5.32 1.71 -4.25
CA LEU A 146 -6.06 1.68 -5.50
C LEU A 146 -6.23 3.07 -6.08
N HIS A 147 -5.71 3.25 -7.30
CA HIS A 147 -5.61 4.53 -7.99
C HIS A 147 -6.22 4.54 -9.40
N GLU A 148 -6.30 5.73 -9.98
CA GLU A 148 -6.85 5.98 -11.31
C GLU A 148 -6.06 7.04 -12.11
N SER A 149 -5.12 6.61 -12.94
CA SER A 149 -4.39 7.51 -13.85
C SER A 149 -4.11 6.98 -15.26
N VAL A 150 -4.28 5.68 -15.52
CA VAL A 150 -3.88 5.05 -16.78
C VAL A 150 -4.97 4.18 -17.41
N PRO A 151 -4.92 3.93 -18.73
CA PRO A 151 -5.91 3.09 -19.39
C PRO A 151 -6.02 1.67 -18.81
N PHE A 152 -7.27 1.24 -18.60
CA PHE A 152 -7.66 -0.10 -18.13
C PHE A 152 -7.13 -0.45 -16.74
N LEU A 153 -6.23 -1.43 -16.57
CA LEU A 153 -5.69 -1.83 -15.28
C LEU A 153 -4.20 -2.13 -15.37
N TYR A 154 -3.41 -1.22 -14.81
CA TYR A 154 -2.00 -1.43 -14.50
C TYR A 154 -1.85 -1.96 -13.08
N THR A 155 -1.24 -3.12 -12.93
CA THR A 155 -0.88 -3.73 -11.64
C THR A 155 0.61 -3.56 -11.37
N SER A 156 0.97 -2.98 -10.22
CA SER A 156 2.34 -2.53 -9.97
C SER A 156 3.34 -3.68 -9.73
N THR A 157 4.39 -3.77 -10.54
CA THR A 157 5.60 -4.58 -10.25
C THR A 157 6.88 -3.77 -10.15
N GLY A 158 6.88 -2.52 -10.63
CA GLY A 158 8.07 -1.73 -10.83
C GLY A 158 8.80 -2.04 -12.16
N THR A 159 9.63 -1.12 -12.64
CA THR A 159 10.52 -1.32 -13.81
C THR A 159 11.99 -1.44 -13.44
N GLY A 160 12.32 -1.23 -12.18
CA GLY A 160 13.69 -1.06 -11.72
C GLY A 160 14.28 0.33 -12.06
N PRO A 161 15.45 0.68 -11.47
CA PRO A 161 16.14 -0.08 -10.43
C PRO A 161 15.29 -0.18 -9.15
N TYR A 162 15.25 -1.37 -8.54
CA TYR A 162 14.48 -1.57 -7.31
C TYR A 162 15.25 -1.05 -6.10
N ASN A 163 14.54 -0.53 -5.10
CA ASN A 163 15.14 -0.05 -3.87
C ASN A 163 15.98 -1.15 -3.21
N ALA A 164 17.28 -0.91 -3.10
CA ALA A 164 18.24 -1.89 -2.59
C ALA A 164 18.01 -2.28 -1.11
N TRP A 165 17.22 -1.51 -0.37
CA TRP A 165 16.90 -1.79 1.03
C TRP A 165 15.76 -2.80 1.21
N LEU A 166 14.92 -2.98 0.19
CA LEU A 166 13.85 -3.97 0.22
C LEU A 166 14.40 -5.38 0.09
N ASP A 167 13.83 -6.32 0.83
CA ASP A 167 14.17 -7.73 0.64
C ASP A 167 13.70 -8.19 -0.76
N PRO A 168 14.56 -8.82 -1.58
CA PRO A 168 14.20 -9.23 -2.94
C PRO A 168 12.94 -10.11 -3.03
N ILE A 169 12.59 -10.85 -1.96
CA ILE A 169 11.36 -11.63 -1.90
C ILE A 169 10.12 -10.76 -2.16
N VAL A 170 10.10 -9.50 -1.69
CA VAL A 170 8.94 -8.62 -1.91
C VAL A 170 8.78 -8.25 -3.39
N ILE A 171 9.89 -8.10 -4.11
CA ILE A 171 9.89 -7.82 -5.55
C ILE A 171 9.35 -9.02 -6.33
N ASP A 172 9.76 -10.23 -5.95
CA ASP A 172 9.23 -11.47 -6.53
C ASP A 172 7.73 -11.63 -6.22
N GLU A 173 7.28 -11.23 -5.03
CA GLU A 173 5.87 -11.26 -4.64
C GLU A 173 5.02 -10.24 -5.40
N TRP A 174 5.55 -9.06 -5.72
CA TRP A 174 4.87 -8.10 -6.61
C TRP A 174 4.61 -8.74 -7.98
N ASN A 175 5.66 -9.31 -8.58
CA ASN A 175 5.57 -9.97 -9.89
C ASN A 175 4.61 -11.15 -9.85
N LEU A 176 4.71 -12.00 -8.83
CA LEU A 176 3.84 -13.17 -8.67
C LEU A 176 2.35 -12.79 -8.68
N LEU A 177 1.97 -11.80 -7.88
CA LEU A 177 0.58 -11.38 -7.79
C LEU A 177 0.11 -10.69 -9.07
N ALA A 178 0.94 -9.82 -9.66
CA ALA A 178 0.62 -9.13 -10.91
C ALA A 178 0.41 -10.11 -12.07
N TYR A 179 1.32 -11.06 -12.26
CA TYR A 179 1.18 -12.05 -13.33
C TYR A 179 0.00 -12.99 -13.10
N HIS A 180 -0.32 -13.34 -11.86
CA HIS A 180 -1.53 -14.12 -11.56
C HIS A 180 -2.80 -13.37 -11.97
N GLU A 181 -2.91 -12.08 -11.64
CA GLU A 181 -4.05 -11.24 -12.04
C GLU A 181 -4.16 -11.12 -13.56
N ILE A 182 -3.03 -10.84 -14.24
CA ILE A 182 -2.98 -10.72 -15.70
C ILE A 182 -3.41 -12.03 -16.37
N GLU A 183 -2.89 -13.16 -15.90
CA GLU A 183 -3.23 -14.48 -16.42
C GLU A 183 -4.73 -14.77 -16.25
N GLU A 184 -5.26 -14.62 -15.05
CA GLU A 184 -6.66 -14.95 -14.75
C GLU A 184 -7.65 -14.01 -15.45
N MET A 185 -7.32 -12.72 -15.57
CA MET A 185 -8.14 -11.77 -16.34
C MET A 185 -8.08 -12.08 -17.84
N THR A 186 -6.92 -12.46 -18.37
CA THR A 186 -6.76 -12.88 -19.78
C THR A 186 -7.55 -14.14 -20.08
N LYS A 187 -7.55 -15.16 -19.21
CA LYS A 187 -8.37 -16.38 -19.34
C LYS A 187 -9.87 -16.07 -19.45
N ARG A 188 -10.31 -14.98 -18.82
CA ARG A 188 -11.71 -14.50 -18.83
C ARG A 188 -12.01 -13.56 -20.01
N GLY A 189 -11.05 -13.37 -20.93
CA GLY A 189 -11.21 -12.50 -22.09
C GLY A 189 -11.23 -11.01 -21.75
N VAL A 190 -10.78 -10.60 -20.55
CA VAL A 190 -10.70 -9.19 -20.17
C VAL A 190 -9.38 -8.60 -20.71
N PRO A 191 -9.43 -7.64 -21.64
CA PRO A 191 -8.22 -7.01 -22.16
C PRO A 191 -7.76 -5.86 -21.26
N GLY A 192 -6.55 -5.37 -21.51
CA GLY A 192 -6.00 -4.17 -20.87
C GLY A 192 -5.58 -4.35 -19.42
N VAL A 193 -5.25 -5.56 -18.99
CA VAL A 193 -4.62 -5.82 -17.69
C VAL A 193 -3.12 -6.04 -17.93
N TRP A 194 -2.27 -5.23 -17.30
CA TRP A 194 -0.85 -5.15 -17.64
C TRP A 194 0.02 -4.70 -16.46
N THR A 195 1.35 -4.83 -16.59
CA THR A 195 2.32 -4.48 -15.54
C THR A 195 3.52 -3.68 -16.12
N HIS A 196 4.58 -3.37 -15.35
CA HIS A 196 5.77 -2.61 -15.80
C HIS A 196 5.44 -1.23 -16.40
N GLY A 197 4.51 -0.50 -15.79
CA GLY A 197 4.20 0.90 -16.09
C GLY A 197 5.21 1.90 -15.53
N PHE A 198 4.74 3.03 -15.01
CA PHE A 198 5.62 4.15 -14.65
C PHE A 198 6.37 3.98 -13.32
N TYR A 199 5.93 3.10 -12.43
CA TYR A 199 6.57 2.91 -11.14
C TYR A 199 7.88 2.16 -11.33
N ASP A 200 8.94 2.65 -10.68
CA ASP A 200 10.28 2.07 -10.77
C ASP A 200 10.54 1.05 -9.66
N GLY A 201 9.93 1.20 -8.49
CA GLY A 201 10.25 0.39 -7.31
C GLY A 201 11.35 0.94 -6.43
N TRP A 202 11.85 2.16 -6.70
CA TRP A 202 12.96 2.78 -5.97
C TRP A 202 12.49 3.71 -4.85
N ALA A 203 11.64 4.69 -5.19
CA ALA A 203 11.36 5.83 -4.32
C ALA A 203 10.45 5.46 -3.13
N PRO A 204 10.84 5.80 -1.87
CA PRO A 204 10.06 5.47 -0.67
C PRO A 204 9.00 6.52 -0.33
N ASN A 205 8.37 7.15 -1.32
CA ASN A 205 7.49 8.30 -1.12
C ASN A 205 5.99 7.98 -1.27
N TYR A 206 5.63 6.88 -1.92
CA TYR A 206 4.25 6.43 -2.03
C TYR A 206 3.68 5.93 -0.69
N MET A 207 2.38 6.10 -0.48
CA MET A 207 1.69 5.75 0.77
C MET A 207 1.75 4.25 1.07
N PHE A 208 1.67 3.39 0.05
CA PHE A 208 1.84 1.95 0.25
C PHE A 208 3.25 1.56 0.75
N TYR A 209 4.21 2.49 0.75
CA TYR A 209 5.55 2.24 1.31
C TYR A 209 5.50 2.01 2.82
N VAL A 210 4.42 2.41 3.51
CA VAL A 210 4.11 1.97 4.87
C VAL A 210 4.21 0.44 4.99
N ALA A 211 3.84 -0.32 3.97
CA ALA A 211 3.99 -1.77 3.96
C ALA A 211 5.39 -2.23 3.54
N ASN A 212 5.92 -1.73 2.42
CA ASN A 212 7.23 -2.16 1.91
C ASN A 212 8.36 -1.86 2.91
N GLY A 213 8.30 -0.71 3.60
CA GLY A 213 9.23 -0.34 4.67
C GLY A 213 9.15 -1.22 5.92
N HIS A 214 8.13 -2.07 6.03
CA HIS A 214 7.89 -2.95 7.18
C HIS A 214 7.71 -4.42 6.76
N ASN A 215 8.46 -4.85 5.75
CA ASN A 215 8.53 -6.23 5.28
C ASN A 215 7.21 -6.82 4.75
N ALA A 216 6.19 -6.00 4.53
CA ALA A 216 4.93 -6.39 3.90
C ALA A 216 4.93 -6.05 2.40
N ILE A 217 3.97 -6.62 1.67
CA ILE A 217 3.79 -6.34 0.25
C ILE A 217 2.99 -5.04 0.13
N GLY A 218 3.65 -3.94 -0.22
CA GLY A 218 3.01 -2.70 -0.66
C GLY A 218 2.93 -2.67 -2.18
N ARG A 219 1.72 -2.52 -2.72
CA ARG A 219 1.45 -2.52 -4.16
C ARG A 219 0.25 -1.65 -4.49
N PHE A 220 0.03 -1.39 -5.78
CA PHE A 220 -1.10 -0.59 -6.23
C PHE A 220 -1.69 -1.04 -7.57
N TYR A 221 -2.92 -0.60 -7.82
CA TYR A 221 -3.51 -0.55 -9.15
C TYR A 221 -3.59 0.88 -9.65
N GLU A 222 -3.49 1.05 -10.96
CA GLU A 222 -3.88 2.26 -11.67
C GLU A 222 -4.89 1.88 -12.74
N THR A 223 -6.04 2.55 -12.74
CA THR A 223 -7.09 2.32 -13.74
C THR A 223 -7.59 3.59 -14.39
N PHE A 224 -8.52 3.46 -15.35
CA PHE A 224 -9.17 4.63 -15.90
C PHE A 224 -10.12 5.25 -14.87
N GLY A 225 -9.89 6.53 -14.55
CA GLY A 225 -10.82 7.36 -13.79
C GLY A 225 -11.56 8.37 -14.66
N ASN A 226 -12.86 8.54 -14.42
CA ASN A 226 -13.66 9.60 -15.04
C ASN A 226 -13.77 10.84 -14.15
N SER A 227 -13.42 10.76 -12.87
CA SER A 227 -13.69 11.77 -11.82
C SER A 227 -15.15 12.20 -11.67
N VAL A 228 -16.05 11.62 -12.48
CA VAL A 228 -17.48 11.82 -12.52
C VAL A 228 -18.15 10.46 -12.79
N ALA A 229 -19.44 10.36 -12.49
CA ALA A 229 -20.21 9.12 -12.69
C ALA A 229 -20.58 8.83 -14.15
N ASP A 230 -20.27 9.74 -15.08
CA ASP A 230 -20.73 9.66 -16.46
C ASP A 230 -19.95 8.62 -17.28
N THR A 231 -20.55 8.14 -18.37
CA THR A 231 -19.88 7.29 -19.36
C THR A 231 -19.25 8.15 -20.44
N MET A 232 -17.99 7.91 -20.75
CA MET A 232 -17.21 8.73 -21.68
C MET A 232 -16.63 7.87 -22.81
N ASP A 233 -16.54 8.42 -24.01
CA ASP A 233 -15.70 7.85 -25.07
C ASP A 233 -14.23 8.16 -24.74
N ARG A 234 -13.41 7.11 -24.64
CA ARG A 234 -11.98 7.20 -24.30
C ARG A 234 -11.13 6.74 -25.46
N THR A 235 -10.02 7.42 -25.65
CA THR A 235 -8.94 7.00 -26.56
C THR A 235 -7.84 6.37 -25.72
N VAL A 236 -7.36 5.20 -26.16
CA VAL A 236 -6.22 4.48 -25.59
C VAL A 236 -5.09 4.53 -26.61
N THR A 237 -3.91 4.99 -26.20
CA THR A 237 -2.79 5.25 -27.12
C THR A 237 -1.75 4.14 -27.02
N ALA A 238 -0.67 4.34 -26.28
CA ALA A 238 0.41 3.38 -26.14
C ALA A 238 -0.13 2.05 -25.60
N GLU A 239 -1.11 2.10 -24.69
CA GLU A 239 -1.67 0.94 -24.02
C GLU A 239 -2.46 0.01 -24.94
N SER A 240 -2.91 0.49 -26.10
CA SER A 240 -3.60 -0.34 -27.09
C SER A 240 -2.65 -1.20 -27.92
N GLN A 241 -1.33 -1.05 -27.74
CA GLN A 241 -0.32 -1.84 -28.44
C GLN A 241 0.12 -3.03 -27.61
N ARG A 242 0.36 -4.16 -28.26
CA ARG A 242 0.90 -5.35 -27.59
C ARG A 242 2.36 -5.11 -27.18
N ASP A 243 2.72 -5.55 -25.99
CA ASP A 243 4.10 -5.56 -25.50
C ASP A 243 4.35 -6.83 -24.67
N TRP A 244 5.61 -7.12 -24.32
CA TRP A 244 5.98 -8.32 -23.57
C TRP A 244 5.33 -8.37 -22.18
N PHE A 245 5.12 -7.21 -21.54
CA PHE A 245 4.42 -7.06 -20.25
C PHE A 245 2.92 -6.76 -20.39
N ARG A 246 2.42 -6.63 -21.63
CA ARG A 246 1.02 -6.36 -21.97
C ARG A 246 0.60 -7.27 -23.13
N PRO A 247 0.37 -8.56 -22.84
CA PRO A 247 0.07 -9.55 -23.86
C PRO A 247 -1.39 -9.48 -24.36
N ASN A 248 -2.30 -8.80 -23.68
CA ASN A 248 -3.70 -8.69 -24.11
C ASN A 248 -4.14 -7.21 -24.10
N PRO A 249 -3.67 -6.38 -25.05
CA PRO A 249 -4.00 -4.95 -25.06
C PRO A 249 -5.48 -4.70 -25.35
N PRO A 250 -6.06 -3.59 -24.86
CA PRO A 250 -7.42 -3.18 -25.16
C PRO A 250 -7.54 -2.52 -26.53
N GLN A 251 -8.78 -2.22 -26.94
CA GLN A 251 -9.02 -1.47 -28.17
C GLN A 251 -8.59 0.01 -28.04
N PRO A 252 -8.15 0.65 -29.13
CA PRO A 252 -7.75 2.06 -29.13
C PRO A 252 -8.88 3.05 -28.80
N ARG A 253 -10.15 2.64 -28.92
CA ARG A 253 -11.31 3.43 -28.49
C ARG A 253 -12.28 2.58 -27.71
N VAL A 254 -12.76 3.10 -26.58
CA VAL A 254 -13.68 2.38 -25.68
C VAL A 254 -14.68 3.34 -25.05
N LYS A 255 -15.91 2.88 -24.80
CA LYS A 255 -16.82 3.56 -23.89
C LYS A 255 -16.49 3.13 -22.47
N TRP A 256 -16.11 4.09 -21.63
CA TRP A 256 -15.70 3.83 -20.26
C TRP A 256 -16.63 4.51 -19.27
N SER A 257 -17.14 3.72 -18.33
CA SER A 257 -18.00 4.15 -17.24
C SER A 257 -17.34 3.86 -15.90
N LEU A 258 -17.84 4.49 -14.83
CA LEU A 258 -17.45 4.17 -13.45
C LEU A 258 -17.59 2.67 -13.16
N ARG A 259 -18.62 2.02 -13.71
CA ARG A 259 -18.87 0.58 -13.56
C ARG A 259 -17.78 -0.28 -14.19
N ASN A 260 -17.15 0.16 -15.29
CA ASN A 260 -16.01 -0.55 -15.87
C ASN A 260 -14.83 -0.56 -14.90
N ASN A 261 -14.56 0.58 -14.26
CA ASN A 261 -13.51 0.70 -13.26
C ASN A 261 -13.76 -0.21 -12.04
N VAL A 262 -14.97 -0.11 -11.46
CA VAL A 262 -15.39 -0.96 -10.33
C VAL A 262 -15.21 -2.44 -10.66
N ASN A 263 -15.76 -2.90 -11.80
CA ASN A 263 -15.70 -4.31 -12.17
C ASN A 263 -14.26 -4.78 -12.40
N MET A 264 -13.40 -3.96 -13.02
CA MET A 264 -12.01 -4.34 -13.27
C MET A 264 -11.19 -4.41 -11.99
N GLN A 265 -11.26 -3.39 -11.14
CA GLN A 265 -10.55 -3.38 -9.85
C GLN A 265 -11.04 -4.50 -8.94
N GLU A 266 -12.36 -4.69 -8.79
CA GLU A 266 -12.91 -5.74 -7.93
C GLU A 266 -12.54 -7.14 -8.44
N SER A 267 -12.64 -7.39 -9.75
CA SER A 267 -12.27 -8.69 -10.33
C SER A 267 -10.80 -9.02 -10.07
N ALA A 268 -9.90 -8.08 -10.35
CA ALA A 268 -8.47 -8.31 -10.17
C ALA A 268 -8.10 -8.49 -8.68
N ILE A 269 -8.63 -7.65 -7.79
CA ILE A 269 -8.29 -7.74 -6.36
C ILE A 269 -8.85 -9.01 -5.73
N LEU A 270 -10.05 -9.48 -6.15
CA LEU A 270 -10.61 -10.75 -5.71
C LEU A 270 -9.76 -11.94 -6.18
N LEU A 271 -9.23 -11.91 -7.40
CA LEU A 271 -8.29 -12.93 -7.90
C LEU A 271 -7.01 -12.94 -7.06
N ALA A 272 -6.46 -11.76 -6.75
CA ALA A 272 -5.30 -11.63 -5.87
C ALA A 272 -5.57 -12.15 -4.45
N MET A 273 -6.71 -11.79 -3.85
CA MET A 273 -7.13 -12.27 -2.53
C MET A 273 -7.35 -13.78 -2.52
N ASN A 274 -7.92 -14.36 -3.58
CA ASN A 274 -8.08 -15.81 -3.70
C ASN A 274 -6.73 -16.52 -3.80
N PHE A 275 -5.80 -15.97 -4.59
CA PHE A 275 -4.44 -16.49 -4.67
C PHE A 275 -3.73 -16.47 -3.32
N VAL A 276 -3.83 -15.34 -2.59
CA VAL A 276 -3.30 -15.22 -1.23
C VAL A 276 -3.98 -16.22 -0.29
N SER A 277 -5.29 -16.39 -0.37
CA SER A 277 -6.03 -17.39 0.41
C SER A 277 -5.49 -18.80 0.20
N ASN A 278 -5.30 -19.21 -1.05
CA ASN A 278 -4.85 -20.55 -1.40
C ASN A 278 -3.36 -20.77 -1.10
N ASN A 279 -2.61 -19.69 -0.86
CA ASN A 279 -1.17 -19.71 -0.59
C ASN A 279 -0.84 -19.00 0.74
N LYS A 280 -1.75 -18.97 1.71
CA LYS A 280 -1.61 -18.15 2.93
C LYS A 280 -0.29 -18.42 3.68
N ASP A 281 0.11 -19.69 3.73
CA ASP A 281 1.31 -20.12 4.44
C ASP A 281 2.59 -19.57 3.77
N ARG A 282 2.60 -19.49 2.44
CA ARG A 282 3.69 -18.87 1.68
C ARG A 282 3.85 -17.40 2.07
N PHE A 283 2.78 -16.63 2.02
CA PHE A 283 2.83 -15.19 2.30
C PHE A 283 3.19 -14.91 3.76
N LEU A 284 2.65 -15.69 4.71
CA LEU A 284 2.99 -15.57 6.13
C LEU A 284 4.45 -15.96 6.40
N LYS A 285 4.94 -17.05 5.78
CA LYS A 285 6.33 -17.49 5.90
C LYS A 285 7.30 -16.48 5.30
N ASN A 286 6.97 -15.92 4.14
CA ASN A 286 7.77 -14.87 3.51
C ASN A 286 7.78 -13.59 4.35
N PHE A 287 6.64 -13.19 4.92
CA PHE A 287 6.55 -12.04 5.83
C PHE A 287 7.45 -12.22 7.06
N TYR A 288 7.40 -13.41 7.69
CA TYR A 288 8.30 -13.76 8.80
C TYR A 288 9.77 -13.78 8.40
N LEU A 289 10.10 -14.39 7.26
CA LEU A 289 11.49 -14.49 6.78
C LEU A 289 12.09 -13.11 6.46
N LYS A 290 11.34 -12.24 5.79
CA LYS A 290 11.77 -10.85 5.54
C LYS A 290 11.99 -10.11 6.86
N SER A 291 11.11 -10.29 7.83
CA SER A 291 11.25 -9.71 9.18
C SER A 291 12.50 -10.22 9.91
N ARG A 292 12.81 -11.52 9.82
CA ARG A 292 14.05 -12.12 10.34
C ARG A 292 15.30 -11.52 9.72
N ARG A 293 15.30 -11.38 8.39
CA ARG A 293 16.43 -10.79 7.67
C ARG A 293 16.63 -9.33 8.04
N SER A 294 15.54 -8.55 8.13
CA SER A 294 15.56 -7.16 8.56
C SER A 294 16.21 -6.99 9.94
N VAL A 295 15.84 -7.81 10.93
CA VAL A 295 16.48 -7.80 12.26
C VAL A 295 17.94 -8.25 12.19
N ALA A 296 18.27 -9.26 11.38
CA ALA A 296 19.62 -9.77 11.26
C ALA A 296 20.61 -8.81 10.58
N LYS A 297 20.13 -7.85 9.76
CA LYS A 297 20.99 -6.86 9.08
C LYS A 297 21.89 -6.10 10.05
N ALA A 298 21.37 -5.72 11.22
CA ALA A 298 22.14 -5.02 12.25
C ALA A 298 23.44 -5.76 12.65
N THR A 299 23.38 -7.09 12.74
CA THR A 299 24.52 -7.95 13.10
C THR A 299 25.38 -8.33 11.90
N ASN A 300 24.75 -8.61 10.75
CA ASN A 300 25.42 -9.17 9.58
C ASN A 300 26.09 -8.12 8.68
N GLU A 301 25.51 -6.92 8.62
CA GLU A 301 25.89 -5.88 7.65
C GLU A 301 26.17 -4.54 8.35
N GLY A 302 25.42 -4.24 9.41
CA GLY A 302 25.47 -2.97 10.10
C GLY A 302 24.95 -1.77 9.28
N PRO A 303 24.90 -0.57 9.87
CA PRO A 303 25.12 -0.31 11.30
C PRO A 303 23.98 -0.92 12.15
N ALA A 304 24.29 -1.27 13.41
CA ALA A 304 23.31 -1.83 14.33
C ALA A 304 22.35 -0.78 14.92
N ALA A 305 22.78 0.48 14.96
CA ALA A 305 22.02 1.63 15.44
C ALA A 305 22.63 2.93 14.89
N TRP A 306 21.86 4.01 14.93
CA TRP A 306 22.33 5.37 14.66
C TRP A 306 22.27 6.20 15.95
N VAL A 307 23.34 6.95 16.21
CA VAL A 307 23.41 7.84 17.38
C VAL A 307 22.94 9.24 16.99
N ILE A 308 21.96 9.77 17.69
CA ILE A 308 21.46 11.15 17.50
C ILE A 308 21.91 11.99 18.70
N PRO A 309 22.89 12.89 18.52
CA PRO A 309 23.39 13.73 19.62
C PRO A 309 22.32 14.64 20.20
N SER A 310 22.16 14.63 21.53
CA SER A 310 21.24 15.54 22.24
C SER A 310 21.86 16.91 22.54
N ASP A 311 23.19 17.05 22.42
CA ASP A 311 23.97 18.26 22.66
C ASP A 311 24.32 19.05 21.38
N GLN A 312 23.60 18.78 20.29
CA GLN A 312 23.75 19.50 19.03
C GLN A 312 23.06 20.87 19.03
N THR A 313 23.46 21.75 18.11
CA THR A 313 22.91 23.11 17.97
C THR A 313 21.43 23.14 17.55
N ARG A 314 20.94 22.08 16.90
CA ARG A 314 19.57 21.95 16.36
C ARG A 314 18.74 20.95 17.16
N VAL A 315 18.66 21.17 18.47
CA VAL A 315 17.99 20.25 19.42
C VAL A 315 16.50 20.06 19.13
N VAL A 316 15.80 21.10 18.66
CA VAL A 316 14.37 21.02 18.34
C VAL A 316 14.16 20.16 17.10
N GLU A 317 14.92 20.41 16.04
CA GLU A 317 14.83 19.64 14.79
C GLU A 317 15.25 18.18 15.00
N ALA A 318 16.22 17.93 15.87
CA ALA A 318 16.59 16.57 16.27
C ALA A 318 15.43 15.87 16.99
N ALA A 319 14.73 16.56 17.88
CA ALA A 319 13.54 16.02 18.55
C ALA A 319 12.40 15.77 17.55
N ASP A 320 12.17 16.66 16.59
CA ASP A 320 11.17 16.49 15.54
C ASP A 320 11.48 15.29 14.64
N MET A 321 12.74 15.11 14.23
CA MET A 321 13.20 13.95 13.48
C MET A 321 13.00 12.65 14.29
N VAL A 322 13.37 12.63 15.56
CA VAL A 322 13.15 11.47 16.44
C VAL A 322 11.67 11.15 16.58
N ASN A 323 10.81 12.16 16.74
CA ASN A 323 9.37 11.97 16.82
C ASN A 323 8.79 11.43 15.50
N LEU A 324 9.29 11.91 14.35
CA LEU A 324 8.92 11.40 13.03
C LEU A 324 9.30 9.91 12.86
N LEU A 325 10.53 9.54 13.22
CA LEU A 325 10.99 8.15 13.19
C LEU A 325 10.13 7.25 14.09
N ARG A 326 9.80 7.72 15.30
CA ARG A 326 8.91 6.98 16.22
C ARG A 326 7.50 6.81 15.67
N LEU A 327 6.97 7.82 14.97
CA LEU A 327 5.68 7.72 14.29
C LEU A 327 5.72 6.66 13.18
N MET A 328 6.88 6.47 12.52
CA MET A 328 7.12 5.41 11.53
C MET A 328 7.34 4.03 12.16
N GLY A 329 7.36 3.90 13.48
CA GLY A 329 7.62 2.62 14.16
C GLY A 329 9.09 2.30 14.39
N VAL A 330 10.01 3.25 14.17
CA VAL A 330 11.42 3.10 14.53
C VAL A 330 11.57 3.07 16.05
N GLU A 331 12.31 2.10 16.56
CA GLU A 331 12.62 1.97 17.98
C GLU A 331 13.66 3.01 18.38
N VAL A 332 13.37 3.83 19.38
CA VAL A 332 14.29 4.85 19.90
C VAL A 332 14.52 4.62 21.38
N HIS A 333 15.78 4.53 21.77
CA HIS A 333 16.24 4.23 23.12
C HIS A 333 17.09 5.36 23.65
N THR A 334 17.06 5.64 24.95
CA THR A 334 18.00 6.58 25.57
C THR A 334 19.17 5.82 26.21
N ALA A 335 20.41 6.18 25.89
CA ALA A 335 21.61 5.65 26.50
C ALA A 335 21.61 5.94 28.01
N ASP A 336 21.75 4.92 28.84
CA ASP A 336 21.77 5.02 30.30
C ASP A 336 23.16 5.34 30.85
N LYS A 337 24.20 5.15 30.03
CA LYS A 337 25.61 5.33 30.38
C LYS A 337 26.39 5.94 29.22
N GLU A 338 27.53 6.54 29.54
CA GLU A 338 28.49 6.97 28.52
C GLU A 338 28.98 5.75 27.71
N PHE A 339 29.08 5.92 26.40
CA PHE A 339 29.65 4.91 25.51
C PHE A 339 30.54 5.56 24.45
N THR A 340 31.42 4.77 23.85
CA THR A 340 32.33 5.22 22.80
C THR A 340 32.04 4.45 21.52
N VAL A 341 31.86 5.16 20.41
CA VAL A 341 31.79 4.57 19.07
C VAL A 341 32.96 5.10 18.27
N LYS A 342 33.85 4.19 17.83
CA LYS A 342 35.16 4.54 17.26
C LYS A 342 35.93 5.43 18.25
N ASP A 343 36.17 6.69 17.91
CA ASP A 343 36.93 7.64 18.73
C ASP A 343 36.04 8.74 19.36
N GLN A 344 34.72 8.66 19.19
CA GLN A 344 33.78 9.63 19.73
C GLN A 344 33.07 9.09 20.98
N LYS A 345 33.10 9.89 22.05
CA LYS A 345 32.36 9.63 23.29
C LYS A 345 30.99 10.28 23.24
N PHE A 346 29.99 9.53 23.70
CA PHE A 346 28.61 9.97 23.82
C PHE A 346 28.19 9.82 25.30
N PRO A 347 27.77 10.90 25.98
CA PRO A 347 27.32 10.84 27.36
C PRO A 347 26.07 9.96 27.57
N ALA A 348 25.66 9.78 28.82
CA ALA A 348 24.33 9.26 29.14
C ALA A 348 23.23 10.28 28.75
N GLY A 349 22.03 9.82 28.42
CA GLY A 349 20.88 10.67 28.05
C GLY A 349 20.63 10.84 26.54
N PHE A 350 21.30 10.05 25.69
CA PHE A 350 21.25 10.19 24.22
C PHE A 350 20.26 9.24 23.57
N ALA A 351 19.46 9.71 22.61
CA ALA A 351 18.60 8.84 21.82
C ALA A 351 19.44 8.05 20.77
N ASN A 352 19.54 6.74 20.94
CA ASN A 352 19.94 5.79 19.90
C ASN A 352 18.69 5.32 19.16
N GLY A 353 18.68 5.44 17.84
CA GLY A 353 17.62 4.93 16.95
C GLY A 353 18.07 3.75 16.12
#